data_AF-G7TC13-F1
#
_entry.id   AF-G7TC13-F1
#
_cell.length_a   1.000
_cell.length_b   1.000
_cell.length_c   1.000
_cell.angle_alpha   90.00
_cell.angle_beta   90.00
_cell.angle_gamma   90.00
#
_symmetry.space_group_name_H-M   'P 1'
#
loop_
_entity.id
_entity.type
_entity.pdbx_description
1 polymer ?
#
loop_
_entity_poly.entity_id
_entity_poly.type
_entity_poly.pdbx_seq_one_letter_code
_entity_poly.pdbx_strand_id
1 'polypeptide(L)'
;MQLFCGLLGSAVGDMALACVAAGGIHLAGGFLPTIGQFLAGSTFAERFLAKGNMRAVLERIPIRLVEHGQLGVLGAANWYLPHHTHLA
;
A
#
# COMPACT_ATOMS: atom_id res chain seq x y z
N MET A 1 -10.24 -14.95 -4.99
CA MET A 1 -9.65 -13.62 -5.28
C MET A 1 -10.46 -12.47 -4.65
N GLN A 2 -11.79 -12.38 -4.82
CA GLN A 2 -12.62 -11.34 -4.17
C GLN A 2 -12.43 -11.27 -2.64
N LEU A 3 -12.46 -12.42 -1.96
CA LEU A 3 -12.24 -12.49 -0.51
C LEU A 3 -10.88 -11.89 -0.10
N PHE A 4 -9.81 -12.24 -0.81
CA PHE A 4 -8.48 -11.71 -0.55
C PHE A 4 -8.46 -10.17 -0.68
N CYS A 5 -8.99 -9.63 -1.77
CA CYS A 5 -9.02 -8.19 -1.98
C CYS A 5 -9.86 -7.47 -0.92
N GLY A 6 -10.99 -8.05 -0.50
CA GLY A 6 -11.80 -7.49 0.58
C GLY A 6 -11.12 -7.53 1.94
N LEU A 7 -10.41 -8.61 2.27
CA LEU A 7 -9.60 -8.69 3.49
C LEU A 7 -8.44 -7.71 3.48
N LEU A 8 -7.75 -7.60 2.33
CA LEU A 8 -6.68 -6.64 2.11
C LEU A 8 -7.20 -5.20 2.30
N GLY A 9 -8.36 -4.87 1.75
CA GLY A 9 -9.01 -3.57 1.92
C GLY A 9 -9.26 -3.25 3.39
N SER A 10 -9.86 -4.17 4.13
CA SER A 10 -10.11 -4.00 5.56
C SER A 10 -8.82 -3.78 6.37
N ALA A 11 -7.78 -4.58 6.13
CA ALA A 11 -6.50 -4.47 6.81
C ALA A 11 -5.77 -3.16 6.50
N VAL A 12 -5.79 -2.73 5.24
CA VAL A 12 -5.23 -1.45 4.80
C VAL A 12 -5.99 -0.28 5.44
N GLY A 13 -7.31 -0.37 5.56
CA GLY A 13 -8.13 0.64 6.24
C GLY A 13 -7.78 0.77 7.72
N ASP A 14 -7.56 -0.34 8.43
CA ASP A 14 -7.11 -0.31 9.83
C ASP A 14 -5.72 0.33 9.98
N MET A 15 -4.75 -0.04 9.13
CA MET A 15 -3.42 0.57 9.16
C MET A 15 -3.43 2.07 8.80
N ALA A 16 -4.27 2.48 7.84
CA ALA A 16 -4.39 3.88 7.45
C ALA A 16 -4.77 4.78 8.63
N LEU A 17 -5.67 4.28 9.47
CA LEU A 17 -6.11 4.97 10.69
C LEU A 17 -5.08 4.89 11.80
N ALA A 18 -4.47 3.71 12.00
CA ALA A 18 -3.47 3.51 13.05
C ALA A 18 -2.20 4.35 12.84
N CYS A 19 -1.77 4.52 11.58
CA CYS A 19 -0.56 5.26 11.22
C CYS A 19 -0.79 6.72 10.85
N VAL A 20 -2.04 7.20 10.84
CA VAL A 20 -2.42 8.53 10.35
C VAL A 20 -1.78 8.80 8.97
N ALA A 21 -2.06 7.91 8.01
CA ALA A 21 -1.38 7.84 6.71
C ALA A 21 -1.70 9.02 5.76
N ALA A 22 -1.42 10.25 6.17
CA ALA A 22 -1.75 11.49 5.45
C ALA A 22 -1.01 11.64 4.12
N GLY A 23 0.17 11.01 3.96
CA GLY A 23 0.94 10.98 2.71
C GLY A 23 0.41 9.98 1.66
N GLY A 24 -0.61 9.19 2.02
CA GLY A 24 -1.12 8.11 1.18
C GLY A 24 -0.52 6.75 1.51
N ILE A 25 -1.01 5.74 0.79
CA ILE A 25 -0.68 4.34 0.97
C ILE A 25 -0.11 3.80 -0.33
N HIS A 26 0.99 3.06 -0.24
CA HIS A 26 1.57 2.33 -1.36
C HIS A 26 1.42 0.83 -1.12
N LEU A 27 0.70 0.15 -1.99
CA LEU A 27 0.56 -1.31 -1.96
C LEU A 27 1.75 -1.91 -2.72
N ALA A 28 2.67 -2.50 -1.96
CA ALA A 28 3.83 -3.19 -2.51
C ALA A 28 3.68 -4.72 -2.40
N GLY A 29 4.35 -5.44 -3.29
CA GLY A 29 4.38 -6.91 -3.31
C GLY A 29 4.37 -7.44 -4.74
N GLY A 30 5.10 -8.52 -5.00
CA GLY A 30 5.31 -9.01 -6.37
C GLY A 30 4.04 -9.51 -7.08
N PHE A 31 3.05 -10.00 -6.32
CA PHE A 31 1.82 -10.55 -6.90
C PHE A 31 0.74 -9.49 -7.18
N LEU A 32 0.74 -8.37 -6.44
CA LEU A 32 -0.33 -7.37 -6.56
C LEU A 32 -0.40 -6.69 -7.94
N PRO A 33 0.73 -6.34 -8.60
CA PRO A 33 0.71 -5.84 -9.97
C PRO A 33 0.04 -6.80 -10.95
N THR A 34 0.28 -8.10 -10.80
CA THR A 34 -0.30 -9.14 -11.65
C THR A 34 -1.83 -9.17 -11.58
N ILE A 35 -2.41 -8.77 -10.45
CA ILE A 35 -3.86 -8.70 -10.25
C ILE A 35 -4.40 -7.26 -10.21
N GLY A 36 -3.65 -6.26 -10.68
CA GLY A 36 -3.99 -4.85 -10.51
C GLY A 36 -5.38 -4.48 -11.04
N GLN A 37 -5.75 -4.94 -12.24
CA GLN A 37 -7.09 -4.73 -12.80
C GLN A 37 -8.19 -5.39 -11.96
N PHE A 38 -7.94 -6.62 -11.48
CA PHE A 38 -8.89 -7.32 -10.62
C PHE A 38 -9.05 -6.59 -9.28
N LEU A 39 -7.94 -6.14 -8.69
CA LEU A 39 -7.92 -5.40 -7.43
C LEU A 39 -8.75 -4.11 -7.54
N ALA A 40 -8.58 -3.35 -8.63
CA ALA A 40 -9.34 -2.12 -8.88
C ALA A 40 -10.86 -2.35 -9.00
N GLY A 41 -11.28 -3.48 -9.58
CA GLY A 41 -12.69 -3.85 -9.71
C GLY A 41 -13.25 -4.73 -8.57
N SER A 42 -12.48 -4.96 -7.51
CA SER A 42 -12.87 -5.84 -6.41
C SER A 42 -13.53 -5.09 -5.24
N THR A 43 -13.93 -5.83 -4.20
CA THR A 43 -14.43 -5.26 -2.95
C THR A 43 -13.38 -4.56 -2.09
N PHE A 44 -12.13 -4.40 -2.57
CA PHE A 44 -11.05 -3.74 -1.83
C PHE A 44 -11.43 -2.32 -1.37
N ALA A 45 -11.90 -1.46 -2.27
CA ALA A 45 -12.20 -0.06 -1.94
C ALA A 45 -13.39 0.05 -0.97
N GLU A 46 -14.43 -0.75 -1.17
CA GLU A 46 -15.58 -0.82 -0.27
C GLU A 46 -15.15 -1.23 1.14
N ARG A 47 -14.33 -2.30 1.25
CA ARG A 47 -13.84 -2.83 2.53
C ARG A 47 -12.81 -1.94 3.20
N PHE A 48 -12.04 -1.17 2.43
CA PHE A 48 -11.15 -0.12 2.94
C PHE A 48 -11.95 1.00 3.59
N LEU A 49 -13.00 1.49 2.93
CA LEU A 49 -13.85 2.58 3.42
C LEU A 49 -14.84 2.16 4.53
N ALA A 50 -15.02 0.87 4.77
CA ALA A 50 -15.93 0.30 5.77
C ALA A 50 -15.43 0.49 7.22
N LYS A 51 -15.22 1.75 7.64
CA LYS A 51 -14.78 2.16 9.00
C LYS A 51 -15.72 3.17 9.67
N GLY A 52 -17.01 3.11 9.32
CA GLY A 52 -18.05 3.96 9.93
C GLY A 52 -17.73 5.44 9.83
N ASN A 53 -17.76 6.16 10.97
CA ASN A 53 -17.50 7.60 11.04
C ASN A 53 -16.11 8.01 10.52
N MET A 54 -15.16 7.08 10.45
CA MET A 54 -13.81 7.35 9.95
C MET A 54 -13.71 7.26 8.43
N ARG A 55 -14.79 6.89 7.72
CA ARG A 55 -14.84 6.83 6.26
C ARG A 55 -14.37 8.12 5.59
N ALA A 56 -14.85 9.27 6.07
CA ALA A 56 -14.48 10.57 5.48
C ALA A 56 -12.98 10.89 5.60
N VAL A 57 -12.30 10.32 6.61
CA VAL A 57 -10.84 10.41 6.74
C VAL A 57 -10.17 9.57 5.65
N LEU A 58 -10.64 8.34 5.47
CA LEU A 58 -10.07 7.39 4.51
C LEU A 58 -10.29 7.77 3.06
N GLU A 59 -11.42 8.40 2.71
CA GLU A 59 -11.70 8.91 1.36
C GLU A 59 -10.66 9.93 0.87
N ARG A 60 -9.94 10.57 1.79
CA ARG A 60 -8.90 11.56 1.48
C ARG A 60 -7.50 10.94 1.32
N ILE A 61 -7.33 9.66 1.61
CA ILE A 61 -6.04 8.98 1.59
C ILE A 61 -5.85 8.32 0.22
N PRO A 62 -4.89 8.79 -0.61
CA PRO A 62 -4.65 8.17 -1.90
C PRO A 62 -3.98 6.80 -1.72
N ILE A 63 -4.44 5.81 -2.48
CA ILE A 63 -3.86 4.46 -2.53
C ILE A 63 -3.23 4.26 -3.90
N ARG A 64 -1.96 3.85 -3.95
CA ARG A 64 -1.21 3.59 -5.18
C ARG A 64 -0.70 2.16 -5.18
N LEU A 65 -0.89 1.47 -6.29
CA LEU A 65 -0.27 0.17 -6.53
C LEU A 65 1.14 0.37 -7.05
N VAL A 66 2.09 -0.33 -6.45
CA VAL A 66 3.50 -0.26 -6.84
C VAL A 66 3.78 -1.29 -7.93
N GLU A 67 4.08 -0.84 -9.14
CA GLU A 67 4.24 -1.72 -10.31
C GLU A 67 5.69 -2.24 -10.51
N HIS A 68 6.69 -1.57 -9.94
CA HIS A 68 8.10 -1.87 -10.20
C HIS A 68 8.67 -2.92 -9.23
N GLY A 69 8.97 -4.11 -9.75
CA GLY A 69 9.57 -5.22 -8.98
C GLY A 69 10.98 -4.97 -8.43
N GLN A 70 11.64 -3.88 -8.85
CA GLN A 70 13.01 -3.55 -8.41
C GLN A 70 13.06 -2.67 -7.15
N LEU A 71 11.94 -2.17 -6.64
CA LEU A 71 11.95 -1.23 -5.52
C LEU A 71 12.55 -1.82 -4.23
N GLY A 72 12.48 -3.13 -4.03
CA GLY A 72 13.18 -3.79 -2.92
C GLY A 72 14.69 -3.67 -3.03
N VAL A 73 15.25 -3.93 -4.22
CA VAL A 73 16.70 -3.83 -4.47
C VAL A 73 17.16 -2.38 -4.46
N LEU A 74 16.39 -1.47 -5.07
CA LEU A 74 16.68 -0.03 -5.04
C LEU A 74 16.66 0.52 -3.62
N GLY A 75 15.68 0.12 -2.80
CA GLY A 75 15.62 0.48 -1.39
C GLY A 75 16.84 -0.02 -0.61
N ALA A 76 17.24 -1.27 -0.83
CA ALA A 76 18.44 -1.85 -0.21
C ALA A 76 19.72 -1.09 -0.61
N ALA A 77 19.88 -0.78 -1.90
CA ALA A 77 21.02 -0.01 -2.39
C ALA A 77 21.03 1.41 -1.82
N ASN A 78 19.89 2.11 -1.79
CA ASN A 78 19.78 3.44 -1.22
C ASN A 78 20.06 3.47 0.29
N TRP A 79 19.71 2.41 1.01
CA TRP A 79 20.10 2.26 2.41
C TRP A 79 21.61 1.99 2.53
N TYR A 80 22.18 1.12 1.69
CA TYR A 80 23.59 0.72 1.78
C TYR A 80 24.57 1.85 1.40
N LEU A 81 24.35 2.52 0.27
CA LEU A 81 25.32 3.46 -0.32
C LEU A 81 25.77 4.60 0.63
N PRO A 82 24.89 5.31 1.37
CA PRO A 82 25.30 6.40 2.27
C PRO A 82 26.11 5.93 3.48
N HIS A 83 25.88 4.70 3.96
CA HIS A 83 26.51 4.17 5.17
C HIS A 83 27.93 3.64 4.93
N HIS A 84 28.34 3.54 3.67
CA HIS A 84 29.67 3.07 3.27
C HIS A 84 30.54 4.13 2.59
N THR A 85 30.03 5.35 2.38
CA THR A 85 30.81 6.50 1.87
C THR A 85 31.73 7.17 2.89
N HIS A 86 31.77 6.71 4.15
CA HIS A 86 32.63 7.27 5.21
C HIS A 86 33.95 6.51 5.46
N LEU A 87 34.29 5.51 4.64
CA LEU A 87 35.51 4.70 4.78
C LEU A 87 36.53 4.90 3.63
N ALA A 88 36.45 6.01 2.91
CA ALA A 88 37.47 6.41 1.93
C ALA A 88 38.22 7.66 2.42
#